data_AF-A0A353YZA1-F1
#
_entry.id   AF-A0A353YZA1-F1
#
_cell.length_a   1.000
_cell.length_b   1.000
_cell.length_c   1.000
_cell.angle_alpha   90.00
_cell.angle_beta   90.00
_cell.angle_gamma   90.00
#
_symmetry.space_group_name_H-M   'P 1'
#
loop_
_entity.id
_entity.type
_entity.pdbx_description
1 polymer ?
#
loop_
_entity_poly.entity_id
_entity_poly.type
_entity_poly.pdbx_seq_one_letter_code
_entity_poly.pdbx_strand_id
1 'polypeptide(L)'
;MVLNKLFQEELKLVSKKEEPPIETVFNGSNETFRFSSGEIWTDEKFFHGVYTARVKLPKGKGFWPAFWLYSGNPWNEIDIFEFWNENDFWGYYDPSKLQRIHHMNFWNEIDGNVQNRPHANEDESIDYSDNFHTFSMIWQEDYIQWFVDGDSKRLRSLHNPNPLNNDEPAFPVNPMHIVLNVAIQNSLDISSVIPNAWHFERPDYDAGYFPQQMEVLWVKHHYLAPFYDSFTVTDQDQVYLSSREDSYLTGNNLTFDCDFQVEAGKSLVVIFNDRLDLKEGFKVRLGGKLSIDNGNVSSSSTNDLK
;
A
#
# COMPACT_ATOMS: atom_id res chain seq x y z
N MET A 1 4.41 -5.84 -12.38
CA MET A 1 2.93 -5.74 -12.39
C MET A 1 2.50 -4.47 -11.61
N VAL A 2 2.31 -3.37 -12.33
CA VAL A 2 1.51 -2.19 -12.00
C VAL A 2 -0.02 -2.48 -11.97
N LEU A 3 -0.61 -2.62 -10.79
CA LEU A 3 -2.05 -2.42 -10.62
C LEU A 3 -2.39 -0.94 -10.87
N ASN A 4 -2.47 -0.48 -12.12
CA ASN A 4 -2.99 0.85 -12.44
C ASN A 4 -4.51 0.82 -12.38
N LYS A 5 -5.10 1.01 -11.19
CA LYS A 5 -6.52 1.36 -11.12
C LYS A 5 -6.63 2.86 -11.36
N LEU A 6 -6.60 3.24 -12.64
CA LEU A 6 -7.11 4.52 -13.08
C LEU A 6 -8.62 4.43 -12.96
N PHE A 7 -9.17 5.04 -11.91
CA PHE A 7 -10.61 5.18 -11.82
C PHE A 7 -11.07 6.01 -13.02
N GLN A 8 -12.09 5.55 -13.77
CA GLN A 8 -12.59 6.26 -14.96
C GLN A 8 -13.11 7.67 -14.60
N GLU A 9 -13.47 7.85 -13.33
CA GLU A 9 -13.74 9.11 -12.62
C GLU A 9 -13.04 9.04 -11.25
N GLU A 10 -12.73 10.16 -10.61
CA GLU A 10 -12.11 10.20 -9.28
C GLU A 10 -12.86 9.36 -8.22
N LEU A 11 -12.17 8.44 -7.53
CA LEU A 11 -12.77 7.69 -6.40
C LEU A 11 -12.91 8.62 -5.19
N LYS A 12 -14.09 8.60 -4.56
CA LYS A 12 -14.37 9.34 -3.32
C LYS A 12 -14.87 8.41 -2.24
N LEU A 13 -14.13 8.30 -1.15
CA LEU A 13 -14.59 7.64 0.07
C LEU A 13 -15.19 8.70 0.97
N VAL A 14 -16.52 8.70 1.09
CA VAL A 14 -17.28 9.79 1.72
C VAL A 14 -17.75 9.35 3.10
N SER A 15 -17.41 10.14 4.11
CA SER A 15 -17.95 10.05 5.46
C SER A 15 -19.14 11.00 5.61
N LYS A 16 -20.27 10.48 6.09
CA LYS A 16 -21.51 11.24 6.26
C LYS A 16 -22.05 11.12 7.67
N LYS A 17 -22.68 12.19 8.12
CA LYS A 17 -23.60 12.17 9.26
C LYS A 17 -24.96 11.68 8.78
N GLU A 18 -25.52 10.71 9.47
CA GLU A 18 -26.81 10.09 9.14
C GLU A 18 -27.91 10.72 9.97
N GLU A 19 -28.93 11.23 9.29
CA GLU A 19 -30.10 11.88 9.90
C GLU A 19 -31.39 11.33 9.26
N PRO A 20 -32.14 10.47 9.97
CA PRO A 20 -31.89 9.97 11.33
C PRO A 20 -30.69 9.00 11.41
N PRO A 21 -30.14 8.75 12.62
CA PRO A 21 -29.14 7.70 12.82
C PRO A 21 -29.63 6.32 12.36
N ILE A 22 -28.69 5.47 11.95
CA ILE A 22 -28.96 4.10 11.51
C ILE A 22 -29.04 3.19 12.74
N GLU A 23 -30.19 2.54 12.94
CA GLU A 23 -30.37 1.49 13.94
C GLU A 23 -30.21 0.12 13.29
N THR A 24 -29.34 -0.73 13.84
CA THR A 24 -29.09 -2.09 13.32
C THR A 24 -28.60 -3.04 14.41
N VAL A 25 -28.53 -4.34 14.10
CA VAL A 25 -27.89 -5.34 14.97
C VAL A 25 -26.43 -5.49 14.57
N PHE A 26 -25.52 -5.23 15.49
CA PHE A 26 -24.08 -5.43 15.31
C PHE A 26 -23.53 -6.27 16.47
N ASN A 27 -22.78 -7.33 16.17
CA ASN A 27 -22.28 -8.30 17.17
C ASN A 27 -23.34 -8.83 18.16
N GLY A 28 -24.61 -8.92 17.72
CA GLY A 28 -25.71 -9.44 18.52
C GLY A 28 -26.39 -8.43 19.45
N SER A 29 -25.95 -7.16 19.47
CA SER A 29 -26.63 -6.07 20.16
C SER A 29 -27.29 -5.10 19.18
N ASN A 30 -28.39 -4.47 19.61
CA ASN A 30 -28.94 -3.32 18.90
C ASN A 30 -28.00 -2.14 19.10
N GLU A 31 -27.48 -1.60 18.01
CA GLU A 31 -26.56 -0.47 17.98
C GLU A 31 -27.17 0.69 17.18
N THR A 32 -26.75 1.91 17.53
CA THR A 32 -27.12 3.13 16.81
C THR A 32 -25.88 3.78 16.22
N PHE A 33 -25.79 3.82 14.90
CA PHE A 33 -24.70 4.44 14.15
C PHE A 33 -25.12 5.81 13.64
N ARG A 34 -24.41 6.86 14.05
CA ARG A 34 -24.67 8.25 13.65
C ARG A 34 -23.98 8.65 12.36
N PHE A 35 -23.10 7.80 11.86
CA PHE A 35 -22.29 8.09 10.70
C PHE A 35 -22.17 6.87 9.79
N SER A 36 -22.04 7.12 8.50
CA SER A 36 -21.62 6.15 7.49
C SER A 36 -20.29 6.59 6.87
N SER A 37 -19.56 5.64 6.31
CA SER A 37 -18.32 5.93 5.61
C SER A 37 -18.04 4.93 4.48
N GLY A 38 -16.94 5.15 3.76
CA GLY A 38 -16.43 4.25 2.74
C GLY A 38 -15.16 3.54 3.17
N GLU A 39 -15.12 2.24 2.89
CA GLU A 39 -13.95 1.38 2.99
C GLU A 39 -13.97 0.44 1.79
N ILE A 40 -12.83 0.29 1.13
CA ILE A 40 -12.68 -0.56 -0.04
C ILE A 40 -11.43 -1.42 0.08
N TRP A 41 -11.55 -2.64 -0.43
CA TRP A 41 -10.52 -3.65 -0.43
C TRP A 41 -10.29 -4.12 -1.86
N THR A 42 -9.07 -4.53 -2.17
CA THR A 42 -8.84 -5.38 -3.34
C THR A 42 -9.29 -6.80 -3.05
N ASP A 43 -9.89 -7.50 -4.01
CA ASP A 43 -10.15 -8.94 -3.87
C ASP A 43 -8.84 -9.75 -3.87
N GLU A 44 -7.88 -9.31 -4.70
CA GLU A 44 -6.54 -9.89 -4.79
C GLU A 44 -5.65 -9.41 -3.63
N LYS A 45 -4.72 -10.28 -3.21
CA LYS A 45 -3.67 -9.97 -2.25
C LYS A 45 -2.34 -9.74 -2.98
N PHE A 46 -1.54 -8.82 -2.47
CA PHE A 46 -0.26 -8.42 -3.00
C PHE A 46 0.84 -8.65 -1.96
N PHE A 47 2.06 -8.82 -2.44
CA PHE A 47 3.24 -9.02 -1.61
C PHE A 47 4.31 -7.98 -1.98
N HIS A 48 5.58 -8.25 -1.75
CA HIS A 48 6.69 -7.34 -2.05
C HIS A 48 6.49 -6.52 -3.35
N GLY A 49 6.75 -5.22 -3.25
CA GLY A 49 6.48 -4.27 -4.31
C GLY A 49 6.45 -2.83 -3.84
N VAL A 50 6.08 -1.94 -4.77
CA VAL A 50 5.89 -0.51 -4.54
C VAL A 50 4.42 -0.20 -4.56
N TYR A 51 3.89 0.27 -3.44
CA TYR A 51 2.50 0.67 -3.26
C TYR A 51 2.46 2.18 -3.31
N THR A 52 1.57 2.78 -4.09
CA THR A 52 1.46 4.23 -4.18
C THR A 52 0.03 4.65 -4.45
N ALA A 53 -0.43 5.66 -3.73
CA ALA A 53 -1.71 6.32 -4.00
C ALA A 53 -1.51 7.82 -4.08
N ARG A 54 -2.24 8.47 -4.99
CA ARG A 54 -2.34 9.93 -5.02
C ARG A 54 -3.69 10.35 -4.48
N VAL A 55 -3.67 10.94 -3.29
CA VAL A 55 -4.86 11.21 -2.48
C VAL A 55 -4.89 12.65 -2.00
N LYS A 56 -6.09 13.16 -1.77
CA LYS A 56 -6.34 14.35 -0.97
C LYS A 56 -7.16 13.95 0.25
N LEU A 57 -6.65 14.27 1.44
CA LEU A 57 -7.25 13.84 2.70
C LEU A 57 -8.50 14.68 3.06
N PRO A 58 -9.46 14.10 3.80
CA PRO A 58 -10.54 14.87 4.41
C PRO A 58 -9.99 15.89 5.41
N LYS A 59 -10.65 17.04 5.53
CA LYS A 59 -10.29 18.07 6.50
C LYS A 59 -11.32 18.15 7.62
N GLY A 60 -10.87 17.99 8.86
CA GLY A 60 -11.68 18.22 10.04
C GLY A 60 -11.36 17.28 11.18
N LYS A 61 -11.82 17.66 12.37
CA LYS A 61 -11.69 16.83 13.57
C LYS A 61 -12.49 15.54 13.40
N GLY A 62 -11.86 14.39 13.68
CA GLY A 62 -12.51 13.09 13.86
C GLY A 62 -12.45 12.17 12.65
N PHE A 63 -11.85 12.60 11.54
CA PHE A 63 -11.62 11.74 10.39
C PHE A 63 -10.30 11.00 10.52
N TRP A 64 -10.34 9.70 10.25
CA TRP A 64 -9.19 8.81 10.23
C TRP A 64 -9.05 8.18 8.84
N PRO A 65 -8.54 8.93 7.85
CA PRO A 65 -8.22 8.38 6.54
C PRO A 65 -7.00 7.47 6.60
N ALA A 66 -7.03 6.36 5.87
CA ALA A 66 -5.91 5.44 5.79
C ALA A 66 -5.74 4.81 4.40
N PHE A 67 -4.49 4.52 4.07
CA PHE A 67 -4.05 3.64 2.98
C PHE A 67 -3.10 2.61 3.58
N TRP A 68 -3.53 1.36 3.59
CA TRP A 68 -2.88 0.31 4.36
C TRP A 68 -3.05 -1.04 3.68
N LEU A 69 -2.29 -2.01 4.16
CA LEU A 69 -2.27 -3.40 3.70
C LEU A 69 -2.66 -4.31 4.84
N TYR A 70 -3.48 -5.34 4.58
CA TYR A 70 -3.87 -6.30 5.61
C TYR A 70 -4.06 -7.73 5.09
N SER A 71 -3.59 -8.73 5.85
CA SER A 71 -3.64 -10.15 5.46
C SER A 71 -4.84 -10.91 5.99
N GLY A 72 -5.50 -10.42 7.05
CA GLY A 72 -6.46 -11.22 7.82
C GLY A 72 -5.75 -12.08 8.87
N ASN A 73 -5.96 -13.39 8.80
CA ASN A 73 -5.35 -14.36 9.70
C ASN A 73 -4.37 -15.26 8.92
N PRO A 74 -3.08 -15.32 9.28
CA PRO A 74 -2.40 -14.62 10.38
C PRO A 74 -2.31 -13.11 10.17
N TRP A 75 -2.26 -12.31 11.24
CA TRP A 75 -2.27 -10.84 11.21
C TRP A 75 -0.94 -10.28 10.72
N ASN A 76 -0.95 -9.74 9.51
CA ASN A 76 0.12 -8.94 8.94
C ASN A 76 -0.52 -7.65 8.41
N GLU A 77 0.14 -6.54 8.68
CA GLU A 77 -0.40 -5.22 8.35
C GLU A 77 0.74 -4.26 8.03
N ILE A 78 0.54 -3.38 7.05
CA ILE A 78 1.44 -2.24 6.82
C ILE A 78 0.62 -1.00 6.50
N ASP A 79 0.85 0.06 7.27
CA ASP A 79 0.19 1.34 7.08
C ASP A 79 1.09 2.24 6.23
N ILE A 80 0.68 2.51 4.98
CA ILE A 80 1.38 3.46 4.11
C ILE A 80 1.14 4.88 4.63
N PHE A 81 -0.11 5.18 4.99
CA PHE A 81 -0.42 6.32 5.84
C PHE A 81 -1.65 6.04 6.69
N GLU A 82 -1.63 6.63 7.88
CA GLU A 82 -2.80 6.96 8.67
C GLU A 82 -2.67 8.40 9.15
N PHE A 83 -3.82 9.07 9.26
CA PHE A 83 -3.93 10.37 9.91
C PHE A 83 -5.13 10.35 10.85
N TRP A 84 -5.08 11.06 11.97
CA TRP A 84 -6.18 11.18 12.91
C TRP A 84 -6.06 12.47 13.73
N ASN A 85 -6.94 12.64 14.70
CA ASN A 85 -6.87 13.76 15.64
C ASN A 85 -5.71 13.57 16.62
N GLU A 86 -4.81 14.53 16.63
CA GLU A 86 -3.74 14.57 17.60
C GLU A 86 -4.12 15.39 18.82
N ASN A 87 -3.46 15.06 19.92
CA ASN A 87 -3.65 15.76 21.18
C ASN A 87 -2.44 16.65 21.52
N ASP A 88 -2.69 17.69 22.30
CA ASP A 88 -1.68 18.51 22.95
C ASP A 88 -1.10 17.79 24.17
N PHE A 89 -0.16 18.43 24.87
CA PHE A 89 0.47 17.87 26.08
C PHE A 89 -0.53 17.55 27.21
N TRP A 90 -1.70 18.18 27.20
CA TRP A 90 -2.74 18.01 28.21
C TRP A 90 -3.82 17.00 27.79
N GLY A 91 -3.70 16.41 26.60
CA GLY A 91 -4.67 15.44 26.08
C GLY A 91 -5.88 16.08 25.39
N TYR A 92 -5.82 17.36 25.02
CA TYR A 92 -6.87 18.01 24.23
C TYR A 92 -6.55 17.99 22.74
N TYR A 93 -7.58 17.89 21.90
CA TYR A 93 -7.42 18.01 20.45
C TYR A 93 -6.62 19.26 20.07
N ASP A 94 -5.55 19.05 19.31
CA ASP A 94 -4.68 20.09 18.77
C ASP A 94 -4.98 20.34 17.29
N PRO A 95 -5.73 21.40 16.95
CA PRO A 95 -6.07 21.70 15.56
C PRO A 95 -4.84 22.07 14.72
N SER A 96 -3.71 22.45 15.33
CA SER A 96 -2.49 22.79 14.59
C SER A 96 -1.80 21.57 13.99
N LYS A 97 -2.12 20.36 14.48
CA LYS A 97 -1.57 19.08 14.01
C LYS A 97 -2.49 18.33 13.05
N LEU A 98 -3.68 18.87 12.78
CA LEU A 98 -4.68 18.25 11.91
C LEU A 98 -4.08 17.96 10.54
N GLN A 99 -4.11 16.68 10.14
CA GLN A 99 -3.59 16.18 8.85
C GLN A 99 -2.11 16.56 8.60
N ARG A 100 -1.32 16.69 9.68
CA ARG A 100 0.12 17.00 9.65
C ARG A 100 1.00 15.89 10.22
N ILE A 101 0.43 15.01 11.04
CA ILE A 101 1.15 13.85 11.58
C ILE A 101 0.89 12.64 10.70
N HIS A 102 1.89 12.27 9.90
CA HIS A 102 1.87 11.07 9.07
C HIS A 102 2.28 9.85 9.89
N HIS A 103 1.32 8.98 10.20
CA HIS A 103 1.58 7.71 10.86
C HIS A 103 1.91 6.63 9.85
N MET A 104 2.97 5.88 10.14
CA MET A 104 3.49 4.76 9.36
C MET A 104 3.78 3.63 10.32
N ASN A 105 3.17 2.48 10.10
CA ASN A 105 3.29 1.36 11.03
C ASN A 105 3.30 0.03 10.24
N PHE A 106 3.74 -1.03 10.91
CA PHE A 106 3.57 -2.38 10.40
C PHE A 106 3.47 -3.36 11.56
N TRP A 107 2.71 -4.43 11.33
CA TRP A 107 2.48 -5.53 12.24
C TRP A 107 2.85 -6.85 11.59
N ASN A 108 3.47 -7.72 12.37
CA ASN A 108 3.75 -9.08 11.95
C ASN A 108 3.38 -10.06 13.06
N GLU A 109 2.56 -11.04 12.71
CA GLU A 109 2.27 -12.21 13.52
C GLU A 109 3.11 -13.41 13.07
N ILE A 110 3.89 -13.95 14.01
CA ILE A 110 4.63 -15.22 13.86
C ILE A 110 4.26 -16.12 15.02
N ASP A 111 3.76 -17.32 14.71
CA ASP A 111 3.38 -18.35 15.70
C ASP A 111 2.45 -17.82 16.82
N GLY A 112 1.51 -16.94 16.45
CA GLY A 112 0.56 -16.31 17.39
C GLY A 112 1.12 -15.13 18.19
N ASN A 113 2.39 -14.75 18.00
CA ASN A 113 2.98 -13.56 18.60
C ASN A 113 2.95 -12.39 17.62
N VAL A 114 2.14 -11.39 17.94
CA VAL A 114 2.00 -10.16 17.16
C VAL A 114 3.01 -9.12 17.64
N GLN A 115 3.81 -8.58 16.72
CA GLN A 115 4.73 -7.48 16.96
C GLN A 115 4.38 -6.28 16.08
N ASN A 116 4.53 -5.06 16.61
CA ASN A 116 4.34 -3.82 15.84
C ASN A 116 5.54 -2.89 15.87
N ARG A 117 5.62 -1.99 14.89
CA ARG A 117 6.67 -0.97 14.80
C ARG A 117 6.06 0.36 14.38
N PRO A 118 5.33 1.05 15.28
CA PRO A 118 4.73 2.33 14.96
C PRO A 118 5.80 3.41 14.76
N HIS A 119 5.47 4.41 13.96
CA HIS A 119 6.26 5.62 13.78
C HIS A 119 5.36 6.73 13.24
N ALA A 120 5.66 7.96 13.62
CA ALA A 120 4.91 9.12 13.17
C ALA A 120 5.89 10.25 12.93
N ASN A 121 5.64 11.03 11.89
CA ASN A 121 6.40 12.24 11.60
C ASN A 121 5.44 13.43 11.46
N GLU A 122 5.78 14.52 12.12
CA GLU A 122 5.10 15.81 11.94
C GLU A 122 5.67 16.55 10.73
N ASP A 123 4.79 17.05 9.87
CA ASP A 123 5.14 18.07 8.88
C ASP A 123 4.61 19.43 9.34
N GLU A 124 5.50 20.23 9.94
CA GLU A 124 5.16 21.58 10.43
C GLU A 124 4.74 22.51 9.29
N SER A 125 5.10 22.21 8.04
CA SER A 125 4.88 23.08 6.89
C SER A 125 3.70 22.69 6.01
N ILE A 126 3.29 21.41 6.02
CA ILE A 126 2.30 20.86 5.10
C ILE A 126 1.08 20.31 5.85
N ASP A 127 -0.11 20.84 5.55
CA ASP A 127 -1.38 20.19 5.83
C ASP A 127 -1.76 19.31 4.63
N TYR A 128 -1.73 17.98 4.81
CA TYR A 128 -1.95 17.02 3.73
C TYR A 128 -3.41 16.98 3.21
N SER A 129 -4.34 17.73 3.82
CA SER A 129 -5.70 17.91 3.31
C SER A 129 -5.86 19.07 2.32
N ASP A 130 -4.87 19.97 2.21
CA ASP A 130 -4.99 21.15 1.35
C ASP A 130 -4.87 20.81 -0.14
N ASN A 131 -4.07 19.79 -0.49
CA ASN A 131 -3.80 19.39 -1.88
C ASN A 131 -3.71 17.86 -2.05
N PHE A 132 -3.56 17.42 -3.31
CA PHE A 132 -3.23 16.03 -3.60
C PHE A 132 -1.75 15.76 -3.35
N HIS A 133 -1.47 14.73 -2.56
CA HIS A 133 -0.15 14.23 -2.26
C HIS A 133 0.00 12.78 -2.70
N THR A 134 1.22 12.38 -3.04
CA THR A 134 1.55 11.01 -3.44
C THR A 134 2.20 10.29 -2.28
N PHE A 135 1.51 9.33 -1.70
CA PHE A 135 2.04 8.49 -0.63
C PHE A 135 2.52 7.17 -1.23
N SER A 136 3.79 6.85 -1.02
CA SER A 136 4.40 5.63 -1.53
C SER A 136 5.03 4.81 -0.42
N MET A 137 5.07 3.51 -0.63
CA MET A 137 5.82 2.58 0.19
C MET A 137 6.49 1.54 -0.71
N ILE A 138 7.75 1.26 -0.45
CA ILE A 138 8.48 0.11 -0.99
C ILE A 138 8.54 -0.94 0.10
N TRP A 139 8.08 -2.16 -0.17
CA TRP A 139 8.17 -3.30 0.72
C TRP A 139 8.93 -4.43 0.04
N GLN A 140 10.02 -4.86 0.68
CA GLN A 140 10.90 -5.94 0.29
C GLN A 140 11.16 -6.86 1.49
N GLU A 141 11.83 -7.97 1.24
CA GLU A 141 12.18 -8.97 2.27
C GLU A 141 13.03 -8.37 3.41
N ASP A 142 13.94 -7.46 3.08
CA ASP A 142 14.94 -6.93 4.00
C ASP A 142 14.76 -5.45 4.34
N TYR A 143 13.75 -4.78 3.77
CA TYR A 143 13.40 -3.41 4.14
C TYR A 143 11.96 -3.00 3.79
N ILE A 144 11.48 -1.98 4.50
CA ILE A 144 10.32 -1.18 4.12
C ILE A 144 10.71 0.30 4.16
N GLN A 145 10.36 1.05 3.11
CA GLN A 145 10.62 2.48 3.01
C GLN A 145 9.38 3.25 2.58
N TRP A 146 9.09 4.35 3.27
CA TRP A 146 7.93 5.21 3.03
C TRP A 146 8.36 6.55 2.46
N PHE A 147 7.52 7.09 1.58
CA PHE A 147 7.73 8.37 0.93
C PHE A 147 6.45 9.18 0.86
N VAL A 148 6.60 10.50 0.86
CA VAL A 148 5.53 11.43 0.49
C VAL A 148 6.08 12.39 -0.55
N ASP A 149 5.41 12.50 -1.69
CA ASP A 149 5.82 13.30 -2.86
C ASP A 149 7.25 13.01 -3.35
N GLY A 150 7.72 11.78 -3.15
CA GLY A 150 9.06 11.32 -3.51
C GLY A 150 10.11 11.50 -2.40
N ASP A 151 9.80 12.23 -1.33
CA ASP A 151 10.70 12.42 -0.20
C ASP A 151 10.60 11.25 0.79
N SER A 152 11.74 10.63 1.10
CA SER A 152 11.82 9.53 2.07
C SER A 152 11.45 10.02 3.47
N LYS A 153 10.41 9.43 4.07
CA LYS A 153 9.94 9.76 5.43
C LYS A 153 10.38 8.73 6.48
N ARG A 154 10.52 7.46 6.09
CA ARG A 154 10.93 6.39 7.00
C ARG A 154 11.64 5.28 6.24
N LEU A 155 12.72 4.76 6.81
CA LEU A 155 13.37 3.52 6.36
C LEU A 155 13.52 2.56 7.54
N ARG A 156 13.10 1.31 7.36
CA ARG A 156 13.41 0.19 8.23
C ARG A 156 14.06 -0.89 7.38
N SER A 157 15.22 -1.39 7.82
CA SER A 157 15.96 -2.44 7.11
C SER A 157 16.65 -3.35 8.12
N LEU A 158 16.76 -4.64 7.78
CA LEU A 158 17.57 -5.63 8.52
C LEU A 158 19.06 -5.25 8.53
N HIS A 159 19.53 -4.56 7.48
CA HIS A 159 20.93 -4.15 7.34
C HIS A 159 21.25 -2.83 8.06
N ASN A 160 20.35 -2.29 8.88
CA ASN A 160 20.59 -1.03 9.58
C ASN A 160 21.60 -1.27 10.73
N PRO A 161 22.80 -0.64 10.70
CA PRO A 161 23.90 -0.95 11.62
C PRO A 161 23.68 -0.43 13.06
N ASN A 162 22.45 -0.20 13.51
CA ASN A 162 22.19 0.34 14.84
C ASN A 162 22.36 -0.78 15.90
N PRO A 163 23.42 -0.76 16.73
CA PRO A 163 23.79 -1.88 17.61
C PRO A 163 22.87 -2.07 18.82
N LEU A 164 21.72 -1.39 18.86
CA LEU A 164 20.71 -1.48 19.92
C LEU A 164 19.48 -2.33 19.54
N ASN A 165 19.38 -2.80 18.29
CA ASN A 165 18.29 -3.65 17.83
C ASN A 165 18.75 -5.12 17.80
N ASN A 166 18.78 -5.79 18.96
CA ASN A 166 19.02 -7.24 19.02
C ASN A 166 17.78 -8.07 18.65
N ASP A 167 16.65 -7.42 18.37
CA ASP A 167 15.45 -8.04 17.84
C ASP A 167 15.38 -7.73 16.34
N GLU A 168 15.92 -8.62 15.51
CA GLU A 168 15.71 -8.56 14.05
C GLU A 168 14.20 -8.53 13.80
N PRO A 169 13.62 -7.40 13.32
CA PRO A 169 12.18 -7.35 13.12
C PRO A 169 11.88 -8.22 11.91
N ALA A 170 11.17 -9.33 12.13
CA ALA A 170 10.56 -10.00 11.00
C ALA A 170 9.54 -9.02 10.39
N PHE A 171 9.80 -8.56 9.17
CA PHE A 171 8.82 -7.81 8.39
C PHE A 171 7.60 -8.69 8.11
N PRO A 172 6.45 -8.10 7.76
CA PRO A 172 5.30 -8.88 7.33
C PRO A 172 5.70 -9.89 6.24
N VAL A 173 5.21 -11.13 6.36
CA VAL A 173 5.61 -12.28 5.51
C VAL A 173 4.46 -12.86 4.70
N ASN A 174 3.25 -12.33 4.84
CA ASN A 174 2.07 -12.82 4.15
C ASN A 174 1.57 -11.83 3.10
N PRO A 175 1.03 -12.28 1.95
CA PRO A 175 0.31 -11.42 1.03
C PRO A 175 -0.88 -10.72 1.70
N MET A 176 -1.11 -9.46 1.32
CA MET A 176 -2.08 -8.55 1.93
C MET A 176 -2.98 -7.89 0.90
N HIS A 177 -4.24 -7.66 1.26
CA HIS A 177 -5.15 -6.81 0.50
C HIS A 177 -4.70 -5.35 0.59
N ILE A 178 -4.93 -4.57 -0.46
CA ILE A 178 -4.86 -3.11 -0.38
C ILE A 178 -6.18 -2.60 0.18
N VAL A 179 -6.11 -1.76 1.20
CA VAL A 179 -7.26 -1.16 1.86
C VAL A 179 -7.16 0.37 1.81
N LEU A 180 -8.28 1.01 1.49
CA LEU A 180 -8.48 2.45 1.61
C LEU A 180 -9.78 2.69 2.38
N ASN A 181 -9.74 3.55 3.39
CA ASN A 181 -10.93 3.93 4.15
C ASN A 181 -10.84 5.36 4.68
N VAL A 182 -11.98 5.86 5.14
CA VAL A 182 -12.06 7.02 6.04
C VAL A 182 -12.82 6.58 7.28
N ALA A 183 -12.14 6.10 8.31
CA ALA A 183 -12.79 5.82 9.58
C ALA A 183 -13.19 7.13 10.27
N ILE A 184 -14.10 7.03 11.23
CA ILE A 184 -14.54 8.14 12.06
C ILE A 184 -14.16 7.81 13.49
N GLN A 185 -13.25 8.59 14.05
CA GLN A 185 -12.67 8.37 15.36
C GLN A 185 -13.77 8.48 16.42
N ASN A 186 -13.98 7.41 17.19
CA ASN A 186 -14.91 7.41 18.30
C ASN A 186 -14.13 7.68 19.59
N SER A 187 -14.45 8.74 20.31
CA SER A 187 -13.89 8.94 21.65
C SER A 187 -14.54 7.98 22.64
N LEU A 188 -13.79 7.52 23.64
CA LEU A 188 -14.36 6.98 24.87
C LEU A 188 -15.40 7.98 25.44
N ASP A 189 -16.67 7.58 25.50
CA ASP A 189 -17.69 8.34 26.20
C ASP A 189 -17.55 8.15 27.71
N ILE A 190 -16.70 8.96 28.34
CA ILE A 190 -16.54 8.94 29.80
C ILE A 190 -17.56 9.85 30.51
N SER A 191 -18.58 10.37 29.83
CA SER A 191 -19.61 11.22 30.46
C SER A 191 -20.39 10.50 31.57
N SER A 192 -20.40 9.16 31.52
CA SER A 192 -20.95 8.30 32.58
C SER A 192 -20.08 8.26 33.86
N VAL A 193 -18.80 8.62 33.75
CA VAL A 193 -17.83 8.60 34.86
C VAL A 193 -17.51 10.02 35.34
N ILE A 194 -17.47 11.00 34.43
CA ILE A 194 -17.19 12.40 34.72
C ILE A 194 -18.27 13.27 34.04
N PRO A 195 -19.27 13.77 34.80
CA PRO A 195 -20.23 14.73 34.29
C PRO A 195 -19.51 15.97 33.76
N ASN A 196 -19.84 16.40 32.54
CA ASN A 196 -19.17 17.49 31.79
C ASN A 196 -17.74 17.19 31.29
N ALA A 197 -17.30 15.93 31.25
CA ALA A 197 -16.13 15.58 30.47
C ALA A 197 -16.36 15.97 29.00
N TRP A 198 -15.51 16.87 28.50
CA TRP A 198 -15.48 17.24 27.09
C TRP A 198 -15.32 15.98 26.24
N HIS A 199 -16.02 15.91 25.10
CA HIS A 199 -15.88 14.82 24.15
C HIS A 199 -14.49 14.90 23.50
N PHE A 200 -13.50 14.27 24.13
CA PHE A 200 -12.07 14.53 23.89
C PHE A 200 -11.70 14.42 22.39
N GLU A 201 -12.30 13.50 21.65
CA GLU A 201 -11.90 13.22 20.25
C GLU A 201 -13.06 13.08 19.26
N ARG A 202 -14.32 13.35 19.65
CA ARG A 202 -15.44 13.20 18.71
C ARG A 202 -15.29 14.13 17.50
N PRO A 203 -15.74 13.70 16.31
CA PRO A 203 -16.01 14.62 15.22
C PRO A 203 -16.94 15.71 15.73
N ASP A 204 -16.65 16.95 15.40
CA ASP A 204 -17.52 18.05 15.81
C ASP A 204 -18.81 17.99 14.97
N TYR A 205 -19.84 17.41 15.59
CA TYR A 205 -21.10 17.02 14.99
C TYR A 205 -21.87 18.20 14.38
N ASP A 206 -21.64 19.41 14.88
CA ASP A 206 -22.32 20.64 14.48
C ASP A 206 -21.40 21.67 13.81
N ALA A 207 -20.09 21.42 13.75
CA ALA A 207 -19.14 22.36 13.09
C ALA A 207 -19.17 22.31 11.55
N GLY A 208 -20.14 21.63 10.94
CA GLY A 208 -20.36 21.68 9.50
C GLY A 208 -19.31 20.95 8.66
N TYR A 209 -18.49 20.08 9.27
CA TYR A 209 -17.48 19.32 8.53
C TYR A 209 -18.10 18.20 7.66
N PHE A 210 -19.26 17.65 8.02
CA PHE A 210 -19.90 16.59 7.24
C PHE A 210 -20.72 17.15 6.06
N PRO A 211 -20.69 16.49 4.89
CA PRO A 211 -19.85 15.33 4.56
C PRO A 211 -18.37 15.72 4.32
N GLN A 212 -17.45 14.83 4.69
CA GLN A 212 -16.05 14.89 4.26
C GLN A 212 -15.72 13.70 3.37
N GLN A 213 -14.63 13.80 2.62
CA GLN A 213 -14.20 12.74 1.72
C GLN A 213 -12.68 12.65 1.62
N MET A 214 -12.18 11.43 1.43
CA MET A 214 -10.87 11.22 0.82
C MET A 214 -11.06 11.07 -0.68
N GLU A 215 -10.37 11.92 -1.45
CA GLU A 215 -10.36 11.86 -2.91
C GLU A 215 -9.12 11.08 -3.37
N VAL A 216 -9.32 10.06 -4.19
CA VAL A 216 -8.27 9.15 -4.65
C VAL A 216 -8.23 9.19 -6.18
N LEU A 217 -7.19 9.82 -6.73
CA LEU A 217 -7.03 9.91 -8.19
C LEU A 217 -6.63 8.57 -8.79
N TRP A 218 -5.73 7.86 -8.11
CA TRP A 218 -5.29 6.54 -8.52
C TRP A 218 -4.61 5.82 -7.37
N VAL A 219 -4.63 4.49 -7.45
CA VAL A 219 -3.81 3.58 -6.65
C VAL A 219 -2.99 2.74 -7.61
N LYS A 220 -1.73 2.53 -7.28
CA LYS A 220 -0.77 1.73 -8.00
C LYS A 220 -0.08 0.76 -7.06
N HIS A 221 0.08 -0.47 -7.51
CA HIS A 221 1.01 -1.43 -6.92
C HIS A 221 1.94 -1.90 -8.01
N HIS A 222 3.25 -1.74 -7.88
CA HIS A 222 4.24 -2.24 -8.82
C HIS A 222 5.03 -3.39 -8.17
N TYR A 223 4.98 -4.60 -8.70
CA TYR A 223 5.96 -5.61 -8.32
C TYR A 223 7.34 -5.09 -8.68
N LEU A 224 8.25 -5.10 -7.71
CA LEU A 224 9.66 -4.91 -8.00
C LEU A 224 10.11 -6.12 -8.82
N ALA A 225 10.62 -5.85 -10.02
CA ALA A 225 11.24 -6.91 -10.78
C ALA A 225 12.46 -7.39 -9.97
N PRO A 226 12.55 -8.69 -9.63
CA PRO A 226 13.75 -9.20 -9.01
C PRO A 226 14.94 -8.92 -9.93
N PHE A 227 16.01 -8.39 -9.35
CA PHE A 227 17.27 -8.13 -10.04
C PHE A 227 18.26 -9.24 -9.69
N TYR A 228 18.55 -10.12 -10.64
CA TYR A 228 19.41 -11.28 -10.42
C TYR A 228 20.83 -11.03 -10.88
N ASP A 229 21.85 -11.34 -10.07
CA ASP A 229 23.22 -11.38 -10.59
C ASP A 229 23.35 -12.40 -11.73
N SER A 230 22.74 -13.58 -11.56
CA SER A 230 22.55 -14.54 -12.63
C SER A 230 21.27 -15.35 -12.40
N PHE A 231 20.50 -15.61 -13.45
CA PHE A 231 19.28 -16.42 -13.35
C PHE A 231 19.02 -17.24 -14.61
N THR A 232 18.70 -18.52 -14.42
CA THR A 232 18.32 -19.44 -15.50
C THR A 232 16.87 -19.86 -15.29
N VAL A 233 16.00 -19.47 -16.23
CA VAL A 233 14.62 -19.91 -16.33
C VAL A 233 14.62 -21.32 -16.90
N THR A 234 14.32 -22.31 -16.08
CA THR A 234 14.23 -23.73 -16.44
C THR A 234 12.78 -24.21 -16.55
N ASP A 235 11.82 -23.39 -16.13
CA ASP A 235 10.39 -23.69 -16.16
C ASP A 235 9.58 -22.42 -16.50
N GLN A 236 8.49 -22.55 -17.27
CA GLN A 236 7.61 -21.45 -17.67
C GLN A 236 7.06 -20.68 -16.45
N ASP A 237 6.74 -21.39 -15.36
CA ASP A 237 6.08 -20.82 -14.19
C ASP A 237 7.04 -20.00 -13.30
N GLN A 238 8.35 -20.05 -13.57
CA GLN A 238 9.35 -19.22 -12.87
C GLN A 238 9.29 -17.74 -13.27
N VAL A 239 8.67 -17.41 -14.41
CA VAL A 239 8.44 -16.02 -14.83
C VAL A 239 6.95 -15.81 -15.04
N TYR A 240 6.33 -15.09 -14.12
CA TYR A 240 4.92 -14.76 -14.20
C TYR A 240 4.63 -13.79 -15.36
N LEU A 241 3.75 -14.20 -16.29
CA LEU A 241 3.28 -13.36 -17.39
C LEU A 241 1.86 -12.81 -17.12
N SER A 242 1.77 -11.52 -16.79
CA SER A 242 0.50 -10.81 -16.59
C SER A 242 -0.26 -10.62 -17.91
N SER A 243 -1.60 -10.70 -17.87
CA SER A 243 -2.50 -10.31 -18.98
C SER A 243 -2.96 -8.86 -18.92
N ARG A 244 -2.64 -8.15 -17.84
CA ARG A 244 -3.07 -6.76 -17.63
C ARG A 244 -1.98 -5.77 -18.04
N GLU A 245 -0.73 -6.22 -18.13
CA GLU A 245 0.43 -5.33 -18.24
C GLU A 245 1.76 -6.06 -18.47
N ASP A 246 2.86 -5.28 -18.51
CA ASP A 246 4.22 -5.74 -18.70
C ASP A 246 4.74 -6.54 -17.50
N SER A 247 5.32 -7.69 -17.79
CA SER A 247 6.01 -8.56 -16.85
C SER A 247 7.50 -8.36 -17.00
N TYR A 248 8.25 -8.30 -15.90
CA TYR A 248 9.66 -7.92 -15.95
C TYR A 248 10.55 -9.05 -15.43
N LEU A 249 11.64 -9.33 -16.14
CA LEU A 249 12.76 -10.12 -15.64
C LEU A 249 14.02 -9.27 -15.74
N THR A 250 14.70 -9.05 -14.61
CA THR A 250 15.87 -8.17 -14.58
C THR A 250 17.10 -8.82 -13.98
N GLY A 251 18.30 -8.50 -14.44
CA GLY A 251 19.53 -9.05 -13.86
C GLY A 251 20.81 -8.75 -14.64
N ASN A 252 21.97 -9.23 -14.19
CA ASN A 252 23.21 -9.10 -14.95
C ASN A 252 23.29 -10.18 -16.05
N ASN A 253 23.07 -11.45 -15.71
CA ASN A 253 23.16 -12.59 -16.63
C ASN A 253 21.88 -13.44 -16.63
N LEU A 254 21.12 -13.43 -17.71
CA LEU A 254 19.83 -14.12 -17.81
C LEU A 254 19.86 -15.22 -18.88
N THR A 255 19.28 -16.37 -18.59
CA THR A 255 19.15 -17.48 -19.54
C THR A 255 17.73 -18.04 -19.50
N PHE A 256 17.12 -18.26 -20.67
CA PHE A 256 15.90 -19.06 -20.81
C PHE A 256 16.28 -20.44 -21.38
N ASP A 257 16.18 -21.49 -20.56
CA ASP A 257 16.54 -22.88 -20.85
C ASP A 257 15.32 -23.80 -20.69
N CYS A 258 14.23 -23.43 -21.34
CA CYS A 258 12.98 -24.18 -21.35
C CYS A 258 12.11 -23.80 -22.56
N ASP A 259 10.99 -24.50 -22.72
CA ASP A 259 9.94 -24.16 -23.70
C ASP A 259 9.13 -22.92 -23.26
N PHE A 260 9.82 -21.79 -23.10
CA PHE A 260 9.21 -20.54 -22.64
C PHE A 260 8.36 -19.87 -23.72
N GLN A 261 7.13 -19.49 -23.42
CA GLN A 261 6.21 -18.89 -24.39
C GLN A 261 5.58 -17.60 -23.86
N VAL A 262 5.76 -16.51 -24.62
CA VAL A 262 5.00 -15.28 -24.43
C VAL A 262 3.74 -15.35 -25.30
N GLU A 263 2.61 -15.65 -24.68
CA GLU A 263 1.33 -15.86 -25.35
C GLU A 263 0.61 -14.56 -25.74
N ALA A 264 -0.49 -14.68 -26.51
CA ALA A 264 -1.29 -13.55 -26.93
C ALA A 264 -1.82 -12.72 -25.74
N GLY A 265 -1.67 -11.39 -25.80
CA GLY A 265 -2.10 -10.49 -24.72
C GLY A 265 -1.18 -10.49 -23.49
N LYS A 266 -0.05 -11.21 -23.55
CA LYS A 266 1.01 -11.18 -22.53
C LYS A 266 2.18 -10.33 -23.02
N SER A 267 2.88 -9.73 -22.06
CA SER A 267 4.07 -8.92 -22.33
C SER A 267 5.18 -9.27 -21.36
N LEU A 268 6.39 -9.48 -21.90
CA LEU A 268 7.63 -9.69 -21.15
C LEU A 268 8.63 -8.59 -21.52
N VAL A 269 9.20 -7.95 -20.51
CA VAL A 269 10.28 -6.98 -20.59
C VAL A 269 11.49 -7.58 -19.89
N VAL A 270 12.57 -7.78 -20.63
CA VAL A 270 13.83 -8.30 -20.11
C VAL A 270 14.84 -7.17 -20.07
N ILE A 271 15.34 -6.83 -18.88
CA ILE A 271 16.34 -5.76 -18.69
C ILE A 271 17.59 -6.39 -18.12
N PHE A 272 18.72 -6.28 -18.80
CA PHE A 272 19.94 -6.92 -18.33
C PHE A 272 21.23 -6.15 -18.61
N ASN A 273 22.24 -6.34 -17.76
CA ASN A 273 23.50 -5.61 -17.89
C ASN A 273 24.51 -6.30 -18.80
N ASP A 274 24.73 -7.62 -18.63
CA ASP A 274 25.85 -8.31 -19.27
C ASP A 274 25.38 -9.20 -20.43
N ARG A 275 24.57 -10.22 -20.13
CA ARG A 275 24.21 -11.26 -21.10
C ARG A 275 22.76 -11.74 -20.98
N LEU A 276 22.11 -11.92 -22.13
CA LEU A 276 20.85 -12.63 -22.28
C LEU A 276 21.02 -13.79 -23.25
N ASP A 277 20.76 -15.03 -22.80
CA ASP A 277 20.76 -16.24 -23.60
C ASP A 277 19.33 -16.78 -23.76
N LEU A 278 18.80 -16.73 -24.99
CA LEU A 278 17.52 -17.34 -25.34
C LEU A 278 17.78 -18.67 -26.05
N LYS A 279 17.63 -19.79 -25.32
CA LYS A 279 17.85 -21.13 -25.89
C LYS A 279 16.66 -21.61 -26.73
N GLU A 280 16.86 -22.76 -27.36
CA GLU A 280 15.79 -23.47 -28.07
C GLU A 280 14.60 -23.72 -27.13
N GLY A 281 13.41 -23.35 -27.61
CA GLY A 281 12.18 -23.40 -26.82
C GLY A 281 11.53 -22.04 -26.58
N PHE A 282 12.33 -20.97 -26.46
CA PHE A 282 11.82 -19.61 -26.27
C PHE A 282 11.05 -19.11 -27.51
N LYS A 283 9.77 -18.73 -27.33
CA LYS A 283 8.87 -18.30 -28.41
C LYS A 283 8.01 -17.12 -27.99
N VAL A 284 7.92 -16.10 -28.84
CA VAL A 284 6.88 -15.08 -28.77
C VAL A 284 5.76 -15.49 -29.73
N ARG A 285 4.57 -15.78 -29.21
CA ARG A 285 3.41 -16.17 -30.02
C ARG A 285 2.75 -14.93 -30.63
N LEU A 286 1.95 -15.13 -31.67
CA LEU A 286 1.20 -14.04 -32.30
C LEU A 286 0.34 -13.30 -31.25
N GLY A 287 0.54 -11.99 -31.13
CA GLY A 287 -0.13 -11.14 -30.15
C GLY A 287 0.54 -11.07 -28.78
N GLY A 288 1.61 -11.84 -28.54
CA GLY A 288 2.52 -11.67 -27.40
C GLY A 288 3.54 -10.58 -27.69
N LYS A 289 4.09 -9.99 -26.63
CA LYS A 289 5.07 -8.89 -26.73
C LYS A 289 6.33 -9.20 -25.95
N LEU A 290 7.47 -8.99 -26.58
CA LEU A 290 8.78 -9.05 -25.93
C LEU A 290 9.48 -7.71 -26.12
N SER A 291 9.94 -7.11 -25.03
CA SER A 291 10.87 -5.99 -25.03
C SER A 291 12.17 -6.44 -24.40
N ILE A 292 13.30 -6.12 -25.02
CA ILE A 292 14.63 -6.42 -24.50
C ILE A 292 15.38 -5.09 -24.41
N ASP A 293 15.94 -4.79 -23.25
CA ASP A 293 16.67 -3.55 -23.00
C ASP A 293 18.04 -3.83 -22.36
N ASN A 294 19.05 -3.11 -22.84
CA ASN A 294 20.49 -3.21 -22.54
C ASN A 294 21.20 -4.53 -22.96
N GLY A 295 22.54 -4.51 -22.90
CA GLY A 295 23.42 -5.69 -22.94
C GLY A 295 23.65 -6.40 -24.29
N ASN A 296 24.37 -7.54 -24.24
CA ASN A 296 24.63 -8.42 -25.39
C ASN A 296 23.63 -9.59 -25.43
N VAL A 297 22.91 -9.76 -26.54
CA VAL A 297 21.94 -10.85 -26.74
C VAL A 297 22.56 -11.98 -27.55
N SER A 298 22.43 -13.22 -27.08
CA SER A 298 22.70 -14.43 -27.86
C SER A 298 21.43 -15.27 -27.99
N SER A 299 21.09 -15.68 -29.22
CA SER A 299 19.88 -16.46 -29.52
C SER A 299 20.26 -17.68 -30.36
N SER A 300 19.81 -18.85 -29.93
CA SER A 300 19.81 -20.07 -30.77
C SER A 300 18.41 -20.37 -31.33
N SER A 301 17.43 -19.50 -31.09
CA SER A 301 16.05 -19.66 -31.55
C SER A 301 15.88 -19.18 -33.00
N THR A 302 15.16 -19.96 -33.80
CA THR A 302 14.98 -19.75 -35.25
C THR A 302 13.84 -18.78 -35.62
N ASN A 303 13.30 -18.02 -34.66
CA ASN A 303 12.22 -17.08 -34.94
C ASN A 303 12.77 -15.66 -35.08
N ASP A 304 12.46 -15.05 -36.23
CA ASP A 304 12.76 -13.67 -36.59
C ASP A 304 12.37 -12.71 -35.46
N LEU A 305 13.38 -12.26 -34.70
CA LEU A 305 13.27 -11.09 -33.84
C LEU A 305 13.22 -9.85 -34.76
N LYS A 306 12.01 -9.50 -35.21
CA LYS A 306 11.69 -8.22 -35.84
C LYS A 306 10.80 -7.39 -34.93
#